data_AF-A0A9E1UV34-F1
#
_entry.id   AF-A0A9E1UV34-F1
#
_cell.length_a   1.000
_cell.length_b   1.000
_cell.length_c   1.000
_cell.angle_alpha   90.00
_cell.angle_beta   90.00
_cell.angle_gamma   90.00
#
_symmetry.space_group_name_H-M   'P 1'
#
loop_
_entity.id
_entity.type
_entity.pdbx_description
1 polymer ?
#
loop_
_entity_poly.entity_id
_entity_poly.type
_entity_poly.pdbx_seq_one_letter_code
_entity_poly.pdbx_strand_id
1 'polypeptide(L)'
;MTPADVLASIQSGDPLPSAALPTYPLPEQEVAGDTGIHVLLDLAHHCYMGAMWGLAGQLKDGGFRCVSSHASLDTVLEPGRESIVRTLAGEAADGKPIRPFIRWPNREANVVVTFQADGKAPAYAATELASLREFVAQGGGLVVFADINAKGRCPAWGDYAGWPLRQLVAAFGAEIRRDSVPLGAGTMPAFSGGGDDWETIEAADTGEPIVLRRAFGKGRVVLAGSMWLVHHPLWTGTEQSVSEKALRAERLADYVSWAAAGKPPVGGDLQLPDTHGGAGGIYPECERRFGGIHVLYAANQPTSVLQLVEEEYPKIRQRILEWLPSPVPEDEPLRILFGAGTGGGWAVNAFYPKENGIISYELAGIVGIFAHEFAHILSGPRNAAGDVAANWFDGNQGEAHAGFFQGRILASYTDNPSMRDCNKI
;
A
#
# COMPACT_ATOMS: atom_id res chain seq x y z
N MET A 1 17.61 -24.23 9.33
CA MET A 1 17.98 -23.07 8.50
C MET A 1 19.17 -22.38 9.13
N THR A 2 20.05 -21.81 8.32
CA THR A 2 21.35 -21.25 8.73
C THR A 2 21.49 -19.79 8.27
N PRO A 3 22.43 -19.01 8.85
CA PRO A 3 22.75 -17.68 8.33
C PRO A 3 23.15 -17.65 6.85
N ALA A 4 23.69 -18.74 6.32
CA ALA A 4 24.01 -18.86 4.88
C ALA A 4 22.75 -18.89 4.01
N ASP A 5 21.65 -19.50 4.50
CA ASP A 5 20.36 -19.52 3.79
C ASP A 5 19.75 -18.11 3.73
N VAL A 6 19.90 -17.32 4.80
CA VAL A 6 19.48 -15.91 4.84
C VAL A 6 20.25 -15.09 3.81
N LEU A 7 21.58 -15.25 3.75
CA LEU A 7 22.40 -14.54 2.77
C LEU A 7 22.01 -14.92 1.33
N ALA A 8 21.81 -16.21 1.05
CA ALA A 8 21.37 -16.68 -0.25
C ALA A 8 19.99 -16.12 -0.65
N SER A 9 19.05 -16.01 0.29
CA SER A 9 17.73 -15.38 0.07
C SER A 9 17.85 -13.89 -0.26
N ILE A 10 18.74 -13.17 0.43
CA ILE A 10 19.00 -11.76 0.16
C ILE A 10 19.56 -11.60 -1.25
N GLN A 11 20.58 -12.38 -1.59
CA GLN A 11 21.28 -12.28 -2.87
C GLN A 11 20.43 -12.68 -4.07
N SER A 12 19.62 -13.74 -3.92
CA SER A 12 18.77 -14.24 -5.00
C SER A 12 17.50 -13.42 -5.23
N GLY A 13 17.02 -12.68 -4.21
CA GLY A 13 15.68 -12.13 -4.25
C GLY A 13 14.62 -13.05 -3.62
N ASP A 14 14.91 -14.34 -3.49
CA ASP A 14 13.90 -15.35 -3.18
C ASP A 14 13.53 -15.35 -1.69
N PRO A 15 12.22 -15.45 -1.34
CA PRO A 15 11.80 -15.53 0.05
C PRO A 15 12.24 -16.86 0.68
N LEU A 16 12.60 -16.82 1.96
CA LEU A 16 12.77 -18.02 2.78
C LEU A 16 11.44 -18.82 2.83
N PRO A 17 11.47 -20.16 2.91
CA PRO A 17 10.26 -20.96 3.03
C PRO A 17 9.59 -20.79 4.40
N SER A 18 8.29 -21.04 4.50
CA SER A 18 7.53 -20.91 5.76
C SER A 18 8.03 -21.81 6.88
N ALA A 19 8.66 -22.95 6.55
CA ALA A 19 9.33 -23.82 7.52
C ALA A 19 10.47 -23.12 8.30
N ALA A 20 10.91 -21.93 7.85
CA ALA A 20 11.89 -21.10 8.53
C ALA A 20 11.34 -20.29 9.71
N LEU A 21 10.01 -20.08 9.79
CA LEU A 21 9.38 -19.21 10.78
C LEU A 21 9.72 -19.55 12.24
N PRO A 22 9.85 -20.83 12.66
CA PRO A 22 10.27 -21.13 14.03
C PRO A 22 11.70 -20.66 14.36
N THR A 23 12.57 -20.53 13.34
CA THR A 23 13.94 -20.02 13.50
C THR A 23 13.99 -18.50 13.38
N TYR A 24 13.19 -17.95 12.46
CA TYR A 24 13.12 -16.51 12.17
C TYR A 24 11.66 -16.06 12.27
N PRO A 25 11.13 -15.92 13.50
CA PRO A 25 9.73 -15.54 13.71
C PRO A 25 9.52 -14.07 13.33
N LEU A 26 8.27 -13.74 12.98
CA LEU A 26 7.89 -12.35 12.81
C LEU A 26 7.95 -11.63 14.17
N PRO A 27 8.34 -10.34 14.21
CA PRO A 27 8.20 -9.55 15.41
C PRO A 27 6.75 -9.51 15.88
N GLU A 28 6.55 -9.42 17.19
CA GLU A 28 5.21 -9.24 17.75
C GLU A 28 4.70 -7.82 17.44
N GLN A 29 3.44 -7.71 17.02
CA GLN A 29 2.76 -6.43 16.91
C GLN A 29 2.38 -5.90 18.29
N GLU A 30 2.63 -4.62 18.52
CA GLU A 30 2.10 -3.90 19.68
C GLU A 30 0.64 -3.52 19.42
N VAL A 31 -0.29 -4.09 20.20
CA VAL A 31 -1.73 -3.86 20.07
C VAL A 31 -2.32 -3.50 21.44
N ALA A 32 -2.77 -2.26 21.60
CA ALA A 32 -3.26 -1.75 22.86
C ALA A 32 -4.69 -2.27 23.14
N GLY A 33 -4.91 -2.96 24.25
CA GLY A 33 -6.25 -3.47 24.58
C GLY A 33 -6.78 -4.48 23.56
N ASP A 34 -5.90 -5.38 23.08
CA ASP A 34 -6.16 -6.37 22.04
C ASP A 34 -7.54 -7.05 22.14
N THR A 35 -8.36 -6.80 21.13
CA THR A 35 -9.73 -7.34 20.98
C THR A 35 -9.75 -8.75 20.38
N GLY A 36 -8.62 -9.22 19.85
CA GLY A 36 -8.52 -10.44 19.06
C GLY A 36 -9.04 -10.32 17.62
N ILE A 37 -9.56 -9.16 17.21
CA ILE A 37 -10.10 -8.94 15.87
C ILE A 37 -8.95 -8.68 14.91
N HIS A 38 -8.85 -9.52 13.87
CA HIS A 38 -7.85 -9.39 12.81
C HIS A 38 -8.40 -8.55 11.64
N VAL A 39 -7.71 -7.47 11.31
CA VAL A 39 -8.06 -6.55 10.24
C VAL A 39 -7.03 -6.65 9.11
N LEU A 40 -7.52 -6.97 7.92
CA LEU A 40 -6.76 -6.87 6.68
C LEU A 40 -6.98 -5.48 6.08
N LEU A 41 -5.93 -4.67 6.02
CA LEU A 41 -5.97 -3.36 5.37
C LEU A 41 -5.49 -3.49 3.92
N ASP A 42 -6.40 -3.33 2.97
CA ASP A 42 -6.16 -3.45 1.54
C ASP A 42 -5.46 -2.21 0.97
N LEU A 43 -4.25 -2.41 0.44
CA LEU A 43 -3.45 -1.42 -0.27
C LEU A 43 -3.20 -1.82 -1.74
N ALA A 44 -3.64 -3.02 -2.16
CA ALA A 44 -3.51 -3.48 -3.54
C ALA A 44 -4.41 -2.67 -4.49
N HIS A 45 -5.52 -2.14 -3.98
CA HIS A 45 -6.49 -1.36 -4.75
C HIS A 45 -6.32 0.15 -4.59
N HIS A 46 -5.61 0.61 -3.55
CA HIS A 46 -5.17 1.99 -3.42
C HIS A 46 -4.04 2.11 -2.36
N CYS A 47 -2.81 2.01 -2.81
CA CYS A 47 -1.60 2.31 -2.05
C CYS A 47 -1.54 3.80 -1.69
N TYR A 48 -1.53 4.04 -0.40
CA TYR A 48 -1.69 5.36 0.18
C TYR A 48 -0.86 5.48 1.45
N MET A 49 0.14 6.36 1.47
CA MET A 49 1.08 6.48 2.59
C MET A 49 0.38 6.76 3.93
N GLY A 50 -0.68 7.59 3.92
CA GLY A 50 -1.47 7.86 5.12
C GLY A 50 -2.17 6.61 5.67
N ALA A 51 -2.63 5.69 4.81
CA ALA A 51 -3.17 4.42 5.27
C ALA A 51 -2.08 3.45 5.72
N MET A 52 -1.00 3.33 4.95
CA MET A 52 0.12 2.42 5.24
C MET A 52 0.69 2.64 6.64
N TRP A 53 0.95 3.89 7.01
CA TRP A 53 1.62 4.22 8.27
C TRP A 53 0.66 4.77 9.32
N GLY A 54 -0.30 5.60 8.91
CA GLY A 54 -1.23 6.26 9.81
C GLY A 54 -2.41 5.37 10.21
N LEU A 55 -3.23 4.96 9.24
CA LEU A 55 -4.43 4.15 9.53
C LEU A 55 -4.10 2.81 10.18
N ALA A 56 -3.04 2.13 9.71
CA ALA A 56 -2.59 0.87 10.31
C ALA A 56 -2.21 1.04 11.79
N GLY A 57 -1.50 2.13 12.14
CA GLY A 57 -1.19 2.47 13.54
C GLY A 57 -2.46 2.74 14.35
N GLN A 58 -3.37 3.54 13.81
CA GLN A 58 -4.64 3.88 14.47
C GLN A 58 -5.53 2.64 14.72
N LEU A 59 -5.51 1.65 13.84
CA LEU A 59 -6.18 0.37 14.06
C LEU A 59 -5.55 -0.41 15.23
N LYS A 60 -4.22 -0.46 15.31
CA LYS A 60 -3.49 -1.11 16.42
C LYS A 60 -3.74 -0.41 17.77
N ASP A 61 -3.78 0.91 17.77
CA ASP A 61 -4.12 1.72 18.95
C ASP A 61 -5.57 1.49 19.40
N GLY A 62 -6.47 1.15 18.47
CA GLY A 62 -7.86 0.78 18.74
C GLY A 62 -8.05 -0.67 19.21
N GLY A 63 -6.97 -1.43 19.42
CA GLY A 63 -7.02 -2.82 19.86
C GLY A 63 -7.26 -3.84 18.75
N PHE A 64 -7.11 -3.45 17.48
CA PHE A 64 -7.22 -4.35 16.34
C PHE A 64 -5.85 -4.85 15.90
N ARG A 65 -5.77 -6.14 15.57
CA ARG A 65 -4.57 -6.75 14.98
C ARG A 65 -4.59 -6.41 13.50
N CYS A 66 -3.78 -5.45 13.05
CA CYS A 66 -3.86 -4.94 11.68
C CYS A 66 -2.70 -5.46 10.82
N VAL A 67 -3.02 -6.09 9.69
CA VAL A 67 -2.05 -6.47 8.66
C VAL A 67 -2.38 -5.72 7.38
N SER A 68 -1.49 -4.83 6.96
CA SER A 68 -1.63 -4.12 5.68
C SER A 68 -1.08 -4.98 4.54
N SER A 69 -1.76 -4.98 3.40
CA SER A 69 -1.45 -5.87 2.28
C SER A 69 -1.45 -5.16 0.94
N HIS A 70 -0.36 -5.31 0.19
CA HIS A 70 -0.27 -4.96 -1.23
C HIS A 70 -0.60 -6.12 -2.16
N ALA A 71 -0.89 -7.31 -1.61
CA ALA A 71 -1.29 -8.47 -2.40
C ALA A 71 -2.80 -8.45 -2.70
N SER A 72 -3.19 -9.07 -3.82
CA SER A 72 -4.58 -9.23 -4.26
C SER A 72 -5.46 -9.90 -3.19
N LEU A 73 -6.73 -9.50 -3.11
CA LEU A 73 -7.64 -9.95 -2.06
C LEU A 73 -7.89 -11.47 -2.10
N ASP A 74 -7.98 -12.06 -3.28
CA ASP A 74 -8.12 -13.51 -3.44
C ASP A 74 -6.85 -14.30 -3.05
N THR A 75 -5.70 -13.63 -2.95
CA THR A 75 -4.49 -14.21 -2.37
C THR A 75 -4.54 -14.21 -0.84
N VAL A 76 -4.86 -13.07 -0.24
CA VAL A 76 -4.72 -12.89 1.22
C VAL A 76 -5.93 -13.35 2.03
N LEU A 77 -7.10 -13.51 1.41
CA LEU A 77 -8.29 -14.00 2.08
C LEU A 77 -8.33 -15.52 2.24
N GLU A 78 -7.48 -16.27 1.56
CA GLU A 78 -7.39 -17.73 1.67
C GLU A 78 -6.48 -18.12 2.85
N PRO A 79 -7.00 -18.63 3.98
CA PRO A 79 -6.18 -19.00 5.12
C PRO A 79 -5.22 -20.14 4.76
N GLY A 80 -3.96 -20.03 5.18
CA GLY A 80 -2.92 -21.01 4.91
C GLY A 80 -2.22 -20.84 3.56
N ARG A 81 -2.80 -20.09 2.59
CA ARG A 81 -2.07 -19.70 1.38
C ARG A 81 -0.87 -18.84 1.76
N GLU A 82 0.26 -19.03 1.10
CA GLU A 82 1.48 -18.32 1.45
C GLU A 82 1.54 -16.94 0.80
N SER A 83 1.75 -15.92 1.63
CA SER A 83 2.09 -14.55 1.24
C SER A 83 3.57 -14.26 1.49
N ILE A 84 4.08 -13.19 0.87
CA ILE A 84 5.46 -12.72 1.07
C ILE A 84 5.45 -11.62 2.14
N VAL A 85 6.28 -11.79 3.17
CA VAL A 85 6.41 -10.83 4.28
C VAL A 85 7.89 -10.69 4.65
N ARG A 86 8.21 -9.72 5.51
CA ARG A 86 9.57 -9.54 6.05
C ARG A 86 9.67 -10.12 7.45
N THR A 87 10.71 -10.90 7.73
CA THR A 87 11.04 -11.39 9.09
C THR A 87 12.26 -10.67 9.66
N LEU A 88 12.62 -10.89 10.92
CA LEU A 88 13.89 -10.42 11.50
C LEU A 88 14.87 -11.60 11.60
N ALA A 89 16.01 -11.50 10.90
CA ALA A 89 17.03 -12.55 10.86
C ALA A 89 18.32 -12.19 11.61
N GLY A 90 18.46 -10.95 12.08
CA GLY A 90 19.61 -10.47 12.83
C GLY A 90 19.86 -8.98 12.64
N GLU A 91 21.11 -8.57 12.89
CA GLU A 91 21.60 -7.21 12.76
C GLU A 91 22.88 -7.20 11.90
N ALA A 92 23.01 -6.22 11.03
CA ALA A 92 24.20 -6.00 10.21
C ALA A 92 25.29 -5.28 11.01
N ALA A 93 26.52 -5.25 10.47
CA ALA A 93 27.67 -4.64 11.14
C ALA A 93 27.52 -3.13 11.42
N ASP A 94 26.65 -2.45 10.67
CA ASP A 94 26.31 -1.03 10.86
C ASP A 94 25.16 -0.80 11.85
N GLY A 95 24.68 -1.87 12.52
CA GLY A 95 23.61 -1.81 13.51
C GLY A 95 22.20 -1.87 12.92
N LYS A 96 22.05 -1.97 11.59
CA LYS A 96 20.72 -2.05 10.97
C LYS A 96 20.14 -3.46 11.03
N PRO A 97 18.83 -3.63 11.25
CA PRO A 97 18.17 -4.92 11.17
C PRO A 97 18.33 -5.59 9.79
N ILE A 98 18.53 -6.90 9.80
CA ILE A 98 18.48 -7.74 8.60
C ILE A 98 17.10 -8.40 8.53
N ARG A 99 16.32 -8.00 7.53
CA ARG A 99 14.94 -8.40 7.30
C ARG A 99 14.75 -9.05 5.93
N PRO A 100 15.11 -10.33 5.73
CA PRO A 100 14.87 -11.02 4.47
C PRO A 100 13.36 -11.24 4.25
N PHE A 101 12.98 -11.55 3.01
CA PHE A 101 11.62 -12.04 2.75
C PHE A 101 11.47 -13.46 3.24
N ILE A 102 10.25 -13.80 3.67
CA ILE A 102 9.84 -15.13 4.07
C ILE A 102 8.42 -15.40 3.57
N ARG A 103 8.13 -16.66 3.24
CA ARG A 103 6.78 -17.14 2.98
C ARG A 103 6.05 -17.27 4.30
N TRP A 104 4.88 -16.68 4.40
CA TRP A 104 4.06 -16.68 5.60
C TRP A 104 2.65 -17.17 5.27
N PRO A 105 2.13 -18.19 5.99
CA PRO A 105 0.78 -18.67 5.76
C PRO A 105 -0.24 -17.65 6.26
N ASN A 106 -1.15 -17.25 5.38
CA ASN A 106 -2.19 -16.26 5.69
C ASN A 106 -3.02 -16.71 6.88
N ARG A 107 -3.27 -15.77 7.80
CA ARG A 107 -4.23 -15.97 8.88
C ARG A 107 -5.61 -15.53 8.46
N GLU A 108 -6.61 -16.19 9.02
CA GLU A 108 -7.99 -15.79 8.86
C GLU A 108 -8.20 -14.34 9.34
N ALA A 109 -8.84 -13.50 8.53
CA ALA A 109 -9.20 -12.13 8.90
C ALA A 109 -10.62 -12.08 9.49
N ASN A 110 -10.91 -11.14 10.38
CA ASN A 110 -12.27 -10.79 10.76
C ASN A 110 -12.88 -9.75 9.82
N VAL A 111 -12.10 -8.75 9.42
CA VAL A 111 -12.56 -7.59 8.64
C VAL A 111 -11.56 -7.25 7.55
N VAL A 112 -12.07 -6.90 6.37
CA VAL A 112 -11.32 -6.20 5.32
C VAL A 112 -11.66 -4.72 5.36
N VAL A 113 -10.64 -3.87 5.39
CA VAL A 113 -10.78 -2.42 5.22
C VAL A 113 -10.18 -2.06 3.87
N THR A 114 -10.98 -1.48 2.98
CA THR A 114 -10.53 -1.05 1.64
C THR A 114 -11.03 0.37 1.33
N PHE A 115 -10.35 1.04 0.44
CA PHE A 115 -10.64 2.40 0.05
C PHE A 115 -10.09 2.68 -1.34
N GLN A 116 -10.72 3.59 -2.07
CA GLN A 116 -10.17 4.12 -3.32
C GLN A 116 -10.52 5.59 -3.43
N ALA A 117 -9.59 6.39 -3.93
CA ALA A 117 -9.79 7.81 -4.23
C ALA A 117 -9.66 8.15 -5.72
N ASP A 118 -9.25 7.20 -6.57
CA ASP A 118 -8.99 7.43 -7.99
C ASP A 118 -9.84 6.50 -8.87
N GLY A 119 -10.49 7.06 -9.88
CA GLY A 119 -11.21 6.32 -10.91
C GLY A 119 -10.31 5.46 -11.82
N LYS A 120 -8.99 5.67 -11.79
CA LYS A 120 -7.98 4.86 -12.49
C LYS A 120 -7.30 3.81 -11.60
N ALA A 121 -7.73 3.67 -10.35
CA ALA A 121 -7.22 2.65 -9.45
C ALA A 121 -7.41 1.24 -10.05
N PRO A 122 -6.67 0.22 -9.60
CA PRO A 122 -6.82 -1.14 -10.11
C PRO A 122 -8.23 -1.63 -9.89
N ALA A 123 -8.71 -2.41 -10.85
CA ALA A 123 -10.00 -3.04 -10.73
C ALA A 123 -9.94 -4.17 -9.71
N TYR A 124 -11.02 -4.35 -8.96
CA TYR A 124 -11.25 -5.58 -8.22
C TYR A 124 -11.50 -6.69 -9.23
N ALA A 125 -10.59 -7.65 -9.36
CA ALA A 125 -10.75 -8.75 -10.30
C ALA A 125 -12.00 -9.59 -9.95
N ALA A 126 -12.53 -10.32 -10.94
CA ALA A 126 -13.71 -11.16 -10.70
C ALA A 126 -13.47 -12.22 -9.61
N THR A 127 -12.25 -12.77 -9.52
CA THR A 127 -11.85 -13.70 -8.45
C THR A 127 -11.79 -13.00 -7.10
N GLU A 128 -11.20 -11.80 -7.02
CA GLU A 128 -11.16 -10.99 -5.80
C GLU A 128 -12.55 -10.65 -5.28
N LEU A 129 -13.46 -10.20 -6.15
CA LEU A 129 -14.85 -9.93 -5.79
C LEU A 129 -15.57 -11.19 -5.32
N ALA A 130 -15.34 -12.34 -5.96
CA ALA A 130 -15.93 -13.60 -5.54
C ALA A 130 -15.44 -14.01 -4.14
N SER A 131 -14.12 -14.00 -3.92
CA SER A 131 -13.48 -14.32 -2.65
C SER A 131 -13.95 -13.39 -1.53
N LEU A 132 -14.02 -12.08 -1.79
CA LEU A 132 -14.48 -11.10 -0.80
C LEU A 132 -15.96 -11.27 -0.46
N ARG A 133 -16.81 -11.53 -1.46
CA ARG A 133 -18.24 -11.81 -1.23
C ARG A 133 -18.45 -13.07 -0.41
N GLU A 134 -17.70 -14.14 -0.72
CA GLU A 134 -17.75 -15.38 0.03
C GLU A 134 -17.29 -15.17 1.47
N PHE A 135 -16.16 -14.49 1.66
CA PHE A 135 -15.64 -14.10 2.97
C PHE A 135 -16.70 -13.38 3.82
N VAL A 136 -17.34 -12.35 3.27
CA VAL A 136 -18.41 -11.63 3.99
C VAL A 136 -19.62 -12.54 4.22
N ALA A 137 -20.08 -13.29 3.21
CA ALA A 137 -21.24 -14.18 3.36
C ALA A 137 -21.04 -15.24 4.46
N GLN A 138 -19.80 -15.65 4.72
CA GLN A 138 -19.43 -16.63 5.74
C GLN A 138 -19.24 -16.04 7.15
N GLY A 139 -19.32 -14.72 7.33
CA GLY A 139 -19.22 -14.07 8.64
C GLY A 139 -18.15 -12.99 8.73
N GLY A 140 -17.35 -12.80 7.67
CA GLY A 140 -16.39 -11.70 7.58
C GLY A 140 -17.05 -10.32 7.50
N GLY A 141 -16.30 -9.29 7.89
CA GLY A 141 -16.69 -7.90 7.80
C GLY A 141 -16.02 -7.17 6.63
N LEU A 142 -16.70 -6.20 6.03
CA LEU A 142 -16.12 -5.30 5.04
C LEU A 142 -16.39 -3.84 5.43
N VAL A 143 -15.35 -3.02 5.46
CA VAL A 143 -15.45 -1.56 5.59
C VAL A 143 -14.89 -0.91 4.33
N VAL A 144 -15.68 -0.07 3.67
CA VAL A 144 -15.31 0.60 2.41
C VAL A 144 -15.33 2.11 2.59
N PHE A 145 -14.25 2.79 2.20
CA PHE A 145 -14.21 4.26 2.12
C PHE A 145 -14.16 4.76 0.68
N ALA A 146 -15.08 5.65 0.32
CA ALA A 146 -15.25 6.17 -1.03
C ALA A 146 -14.59 7.55 -1.23
N ASP A 147 -13.28 7.68 -1.09
CA ASP A 147 -12.62 8.98 -0.96
C ASP A 147 -12.89 10.06 -2.03
N ILE A 148 -12.86 11.31 -1.56
CA ILE A 148 -13.19 12.55 -2.26
C ILE A 148 -12.01 13.53 -2.19
N ASN A 149 -11.90 14.46 -3.15
CA ASN A 149 -10.91 15.54 -3.06
C ASN A 149 -11.46 16.78 -2.35
N ALA A 150 -10.56 17.71 -2.01
CA ALA A 150 -10.91 18.98 -1.33
C ALA A 150 -11.89 19.88 -2.11
N LYS A 151 -12.13 19.61 -3.40
CA LYS A 151 -13.10 20.36 -4.24
C LYS A 151 -14.47 19.67 -4.31
N GLY A 152 -14.68 18.60 -3.55
CA GLY A 152 -15.93 17.83 -3.58
C GLY A 152 -16.08 16.92 -4.79
N ARG A 153 -14.98 16.57 -5.46
CA ARG A 153 -15.04 15.63 -6.60
C ARG A 153 -15.02 14.19 -6.10
N CYS A 154 -16.00 13.41 -6.56
CA CYS A 154 -16.17 11.99 -6.25
C CYS A 154 -16.08 11.17 -7.56
N PRO A 155 -15.07 10.31 -7.76
CA PRO A 155 -13.87 10.11 -6.94
C PRO A 155 -12.96 11.35 -6.88
N ALA A 156 -12.03 11.37 -5.94
CA ALA A 156 -11.04 12.45 -5.78
C ALA A 156 -10.27 12.75 -7.08
N TRP A 157 -9.91 11.70 -7.83
CA TRP A 157 -9.24 11.76 -9.14
C TRP A 157 -9.87 10.80 -10.15
N GLY A 158 -9.63 11.01 -11.45
CA GLY A 158 -10.16 10.13 -12.50
C GLY A 158 -11.63 10.41 -12.87
N ASP A 159 -12.29 9.43 -13.49
CA ASP A 159 -13.69 9.51 -13.91
C ASP A 159 -14.60 8.63 -13.04
N TYR A 160 -15.81 9.11 -12.78
CA TYR A 160 -16.79 8.42 -11.94
C TYR A 160 -17.34 7.15 -12.61
N ALA A 161 -17.56 7.14 -13.93
CA ALA A 161 -18.14 5.98 -14.60
C ALA A 161 -17.18 4.78 -14.59
N GLY A 162 -15.88 5.04 -14.73
CA GLY A 162 -14.81 4.04 -14.70
C GLY A 162 -14.35 3.60 -13.31
N TRP A 163 -14.87 4.20 -12.22
CA TRP A 163 -14.33 4.00 -10.88
C TRP A 163 -14.59 2.58 -10.33
N PRO A 164 -13.55 1.76 -10.08
CA PRO A 164 -13.75 0.36 -9.70
C PRO A 164 -14.45 0.15 -8.37
N LEU A 165 -14.30 1.07 -7.41
CA LEU A 165 -15.00 1.00 -6.13
C LEU A 165 -16.52 0.90 -6.27
N ARG A 166 -17.08 1.48 -7.34
CA ARG A 166 -18.52 1.34 -7.64
C ARG A 166 -18.91 -0.10 -7.90
N GLN A 167 -18.05 -0.89 -8.55
CA GLN A 167 -18.30 -2.31 -8.80
C GLN A 167 -18.28 -3.10 -7.49
N LEU A 168 -17.34 -2.80 -6.59
CA LEU A 168 -17.30 -3.39 -5.25
C LEU A 168 -18.58 -3.06 -4.46
N VAL A 169 -18.95 -1.79 -4.38
CA VAL A 169 -20.14 -1.34 -3.63
C VAL A 169 -21.42 -1.92 -4.24
N ALA A 170 -21.53 -1.97 -5.57
CA ALA A 170 -22.65 -2.58 -6.28
C ALA A 170 -22.78 -4.09 -5.99
N ALA A 171 -21.65 -4.80 -5.80
CA ALA A 171 -21.69 -6.20 -5.41
C ALA A 171 -22.50 -6.36 -4.10
N PHE A 172 -22.37 -5.45 -3.15
CA PHE A 172 -23.12 -5.51 -1.88
C PHE A 172 -24.50 -4.85 -1.93
N GLY A 173 -24.99 -4.48 -3.12
CA GLY A 173 -26.35 -3.95 -3.33
C GLY A 173 -26.50 -2.50 -2.88
N ALA A 174 -25.47 -1.69 -3.03
CA ALA A 174 -25.54 -0.24 -2.88
C ALA A 174 -24.92 0.46 -4.10
N GLU A 175 -25.09 1.78 -4.16
CA GLU A 175 -24.45 2.62 -5.17
C GLU A 175 -23.82 3.84 -4.48
N ILE A 176 -22.61 4.20 -4.93
CA ILE A 176 -21.98 5.48 -4.59
C ILE A 176 -22.60 6.54 -5.50
N ARG A 177 -23.14 7.63 -4.97
CA ARG A 177 -23.70 8.71 -5.80
C ARG A 177 -22.60 9.48 -6.51
N ARG A 178 -22.93 10.00 -7.69
CA ARG A 178 -21.99 10.79 -8.52
C ARG A 178 -21.61 12.11 -7.86
N ASP A 179 -22.59 12.81 -7.34
CA ASP A 179 -22.40 14.11 -6.73
C ASP A 179 -22.17 13.94 -5.23
N SER A 180 -21.22 14.73 -4.70
CA SER A 180 -21.01 14.84 -3.26
C SER A 180 -22.09 15.72 -2.62
N VAL A 181 -22.38 15.45 -1.35
CA VAL A 181 -23.36 16.18 -0.55
C VAL A 181 -22.65 17.01 0.54
N PRO A 182 -23.21 18.16 0.96
CA PRO A 182 -22.63 18.98 2.03
C PRO A 182 -22.58 18.26 3.39
N LEU A 183 -21.46 18.42 4.10
CA LEU A 183 -21.31 18.00 5.49
C LEU A 183 -20.47 19.04 6.24
N GLY A 184 -21.14 19.93 6.98
CA GLY A 184 -20.50 21.06 7.64
C GLY A 184 -19.82 22.00 6.63
N ALA A 185 -18.51 22.22 6.79
CA ALA A 185 -17.73 23.06 5.88
C ALA A 185 -17.22 22.32 4.63
N GLY A 186 -17.41 21.00 4.56
CA GLY A 186 -16.92 20.14 3.49
C GLY A 186 -18.03 19.50 2.68
N THR A 187 -17.64 18.51 1.89
CA THR A 187 -18.57 17.65 1.14
C THR A 187 -18.16 16.20 1.32
N MET A 188 -19.12 15.31 1.15
CA MET A 188 -18.95 13.87 1.37
C MET A 188 -19.66 13.11 0.25
N PRO A 189 -19.11 11.98 -0.19
CA PRO A 189 -19.84 11.03 -1.03
C PRO A 189 -21.03 10.46 -0.27
N ALA A 190 -22.17 10.40 -0.96
CA ALA A 190 -23.38 9.78 -0.45
C ALA A 190 -23.62 8.43 -1.12
N PHE A 191 -24.41 7.60 -0.46
CA PHE A 191 -24.78 6.29 -0.95
C PHE A 191 -26.29 6.17 -1.13
N SER A 192 -26.69 5.27 -2.01
CA SER A 192 -28.06 4.74 -2.06
C SER A 192 -28.02 3.22 -1.86
N GLY A 193 -28.72 2.74 -0.85
CA GLY A 193 -28.94 1.31 -0.65
C GLY A 193 -30.03 0.79 -1.58
N GLY A 194 -29.82 -0.38 -2.18
CA GLY A 194 -30.90 -1.14 -2.82
C GLY A 194 -31.69 -1.92 -1.78
N GLY A 195 -33.00 -1.66 -1.68
CA GLY A 195 -33.92 -2.35 -0.76
C GLY A 195 -33.89 -1.82 0.69
N ASP A 196 -34.71 -2.42 1.56
CA ASP A 196 -34.97 -1.94 2.93
C ASP A 196 -33.92 -2.42 3.97
N ASP A 197 -32.89 -3.16 3.55
CA ASP A 197 -31.93 -3.83 4.45
C ASP A 197 -30.71 -2.96 4.85
N TRP A 198 -30.62 -1.74 4.31
CA TRP A 198 -29.54 -0.80 4.62
C TRP A 198 -29.95 0.16 5.74
N GLU A 199 -29.12 0.23 6.79
CA GLU A 199 -29.28 1.17 7.90
C GLU A 199 -28.40 2.41 7.67
N THR A 200 -28.98 3.60 7.75
CA THR A 200 -28.25 4.87 7.76
C THR A 200 -27.72 5.16 9.15
N ILE A 201 -26.40 5.29 9.27
CA ILE A 201 -25.69 5.58 10.53
C ILE A 201 -25.36 7.05 10.66
N GLU A 202 -24.95 7.65 9.55
CA GLU A 202 -24.66 9.08 9.46
C GLU A 202 -25.24 9.62 8.16
N ALA A 203 -25.90 10.77 8.26
CA ALA A 203 -26.50 11.49 7.14
C ALA A 203 -25.80 12.83 6.96
N ALA A 204 -25.74 13.30 5.71
CA ALA A 204 -25.32 14.64 5.35
C ALA A 204 -26.31 15.71 5.84
N ASP A 205 -25.93 16.98 5.71
CA ASP A 205 -26.79 18.12 6.08
C ASP A 205 -28.10 18.15 5.29
N THR A 206 -28.10 17.54 4.11
CA THR A 206 -29.26 17.41 3.21
C THR A 206 -30.15 16.19 3.53
N GLY A 207 -29.69 15.31 4.45
CA GLY A 207 -30.39 14.09 4.87
C GLY A 207 -29.97 12.82 4.12
N GLU A 208 -29.18 12.94 3.05
CA GLU A 208 -28.67 11.79 2.31
C GLU A 208 -27.71 10.93 3.14
N PRO A 209 -27.73 9.59 3.01
CA PRO A 209 -26.83 8.71 3.74
C PRO A 209 -25.37 8.87 3.28
N ILE A 210 -24.48 9.14 4.23
CA ILE A 210 -23.01 9.17 4.01
C ILE A 210 -22.28 8.04 4.71
N VAL A 211 -22.95 7.38 5.67
CA VAL A 211 -22.51 6.11 6.24
C VAL A 211 -23.70 5.16 6.25
N LEU A 212 -23.54 4.03 5.58
CA LEU A 212 -24.52 2.94 5.53
C LEU A 212 -23.92 1.67 6.09
N ARG A 213 -24.74 0.83 6.72
CA ARG A 213 -24.33 -0.53 7.08
C ARG A 213 -25.43 -1.55 6.84
N ARG A 214 -25.07 -2.80 6.58
CA ARG A 214 -26.01 -3.93 6.42
C ARG A 214 -25.43 -5.26 6.88
N ALA A 215 -26.31 -6.19 7.19
CA ALA A 215 -25.96 -7.61 7.19
C ALA A 215 -25.87 -8.14 5.74
N PHE A 216 -24.97 -9.09 5.51
CA PHE A 216 -24.82 -9.78 4.23
C PHE A 216 -24.40 -11.24 4.47
N GLY A 217 -25.33 -12.18 4.26
CA GLY A 217 -25.13 -13.56 4.73
C GLY A 217 -24.99 -13.59 6.25
N LYS A 218 -23.90 -14.18 6.76
CA LYS A 218 -23.55 -14.14 8.19
C LYS A 218 -22.69 -12.92 8.56
N GLY A 219 -22.10 -12.26 7.58
CA GLY A 219 -21.22 -11.12 7.78
C GLY A 219 -21.91 -9.78 7.63
N ARG A 220 -21.09 -8.74 7.53
CA ARG A 220 -21.52 -7.35 7.68
C ARG A 220 -20.71 -6.41 6.80
N VAL A 221 -21.36 -5.37 6.30
CA VAL A 221 -20.74 -4.39 5.41
C VAL A 221 -21.02 -2.98 5.93
N VAL A 222 -19.97 -2.16 6.00
CA VAL A 222 -20.03 -0.72 6.29
C VAL A 222 -19.51 0.04 5.08
N LEU A 223 -20.28 1.01 4.61
CA LEU A 223 -19.90 1.94 3.56
C LEU A 223 -19.81 3.32 4.18
N ALA A 224 -18.68 4.01 4.00
CA ALA A 224 -18.44 5.34 4.53
C ALA A 224 -17.92 6.27 3.44
N GLY A 225 -18.42 7.50 3.42
CA GLY A 225 -18.19 8.42 2.31
C GLY A 225 -16.71 8.75 2.11
N SER A 226 -15.91 8.79 3.16
CA SER A 226 -14.47 9.03 3.04
C SER A 226 -13.71 8.60 4.28
N MET A 227 -12.43 8.26 4.09
CA MET A 227 -11.47 8.06 5.17
C MET A 227 -11.38 9.28 6.10
N TRP A 228 -11.68 10.49 5.63
CA TRP A 228 -11.67 11.71 6.46
C TRP A 228 -12.56 11.63 7.73
N LEU A 229 -13.59 10.77 7.70
CA LEU A 229 -14.46 10.49 8.84
C LEU A 229 -13.74 9.79 10.00
N VAL A 230 -12.69 9.02 9.70
CA VAL A 230 -12.01 8.11 10.63
C VAL A 230 -10.50 8.32 10.70
N HIS A 231 -9.91 9.02 9.73
CA HIS A 231 -8.49 9.19 9.59
C HIS A 231 -8.19 10.57 9.01
N HIS A 232 -7.15 11.20 9.53
CA HIS A 232 -6.75 12.52 9.05
C HIS A 232 -5.45 12.39 8.26
N PRO A 233 -5.45 12.82 6.99
CA PRO A 233 -4.26 12.70 6.15
C PRO A 233 -3.04 13.46 6.68
N LEU A 234 -1.86 12.88 6.50
CA LEU A 234 -0.61 13.46 7.01
C LEU A 234 -0.14 14.72 6.24
N TRP A 235 -0.51 14.91 4.97
CA TRP A 235 -0.04 16.05 4.16
C TRP A 235 -0.81 17.34 4.35
N THR A 236 -1.93 17.34 5.08
CA THR A 236 -2.75 18.56 5.21
C THR A 236 -2.05 19.60 6.08
N GLY A 237 -0.99 19.21 6.80
CA GLY A 237 -0.23 20.10 7.69
C GLY A 237 -1.08 20.71 8.81
N THR A 238 -2.31 20.23 8.98
CA THR A 238 -3.29 20.78 9.91
C THR A 238 -3.22 19.97 11.21
N GLU A 239 -2.94 20.65 12.31
CA GLU A 239 -3.02 20.02 13.63
C GLU A 239 -4.49 19.76 13.98
N GLN A 240 -4.77 18.52 14.40
CA GLN A 240 -6.08 18.16 14.92
C GLN A 240 -6.14 18.38 16.42
N SER A 241 -7.29 18.85 16.89
CA SER A 241 -7.61 18.86 18.30
C SER A 241 -7.67 17.44 18.88
N VAL A 242 -7.49 17.33 20.20
CA VAL A 242 -7.61 16.04 20.91
C VAL A 242 -9.00 15.43 20.72
N SER A 243 -10.06 16.25 20.72
CA SER A 243 -11.44 15.81 20.49
C SER A 243 -11.67 15.25 19.09
N GLU A 244 -11.10 15.86 18.05
CA GLU A 244 -11.24 15.34 16.68
C GLU A 244 -10.52 14.02 16.49
N LYS A 245 -9.31 13.87 17.07
CA LYS A 245 -8.57 12.60 17.06
C LYS A 245 -9.38 11.50 17.76
N ALA A 246 -9.94 11.80 18.93
CA ALA A 246 -10.75 10.85 19.69
C ALA A 246 -12.02 10.44 18.93
N LEU A 247 -12.75 11.40 18.33
CA LEU A 247 -13.96 11.10 17.56
C LEU A 247 -13.66 10.22 16.34
N ARG A 248 -12.58 10.50 15.62
CA ARG A 248 -12.14 9.68 14.48
C ARG A 248 -11.76 8.26 14.90
N ALA A 249 -11.06 8.12 16.02
CA ALA A 249 -10.71 6.80 16.58
C ALA A 249 -11.96 6.02 17.02
N GLU A 250 -12.91 6.67 17.68
CA GLU A 250 -14.18 6.08 18.08
C GLU A 250 -14.98 5.58 16.87
N ARG A 251 -15.11 6.41 15.82
CA ARG A 251 -15.78 6.03 14.57
C ARG A 251 -15.11 4.83 13.90
N LEU A 252 -13.79 4.84 13.80
CA LEU A 252 -13.05 3.72 13.23
C LEU A 252 -13.31 2.42 14.01
N ALA A 253 -13.25 2.50 15.34
CA ALA A 253 -13.47 1.36 16.20
C ALA A 253 -14.91 0.83 16.12
N ASP A 254 -15.91 1.71 16.05
CA ASP A 254 -17.32 1.32 15.83
C ASP A 254 -17.50 0.60 14.50
N TYR A 255 -16.99 1.17 13.40
CA TYR A 255 -17.16 0.58 12.07
C TYR A 255 -16.51 -0.81 11.98
N VAL A 256 -15.28 -0.94 12.47
CA VAL A 256 -14.55 -2.22 12.45
C VAL A 256 -15.19 -3.24 13.39
N SER A 257 -15.51 -2.86 14.63
CA SER A 257 -16.11 -3.78 15.60
C SER A 257 -17.49 -4.25 15.15
N TRP A 258 -18.31 -3.35 14.60
CA TRP A 258 -19.61 -3.71 14.07
C TRP A 258 -19.48 -4.64 12.87
N ALA A 259 -18.55 -4.38 11.94
CA ALA A 259 -18.30 -5.24 10.79
C ALA A 259 -17.76 -6.62 11.19
N ALA A 260 -16.90 -6.69 12.23
CA ALA A 260 -16.30 -7.93 12.71
C ALA A 260 -17.30 -8.89 13.37
N ALA A 261 -18.43 -8.37 13.87
CA ALA A 261 -19.38 -9.12 14.68
C ALA A 261 -20.21 -10.19 13.92
N GLY A 262 -19.89 -10.47 12.66
CA GLY A 262 -20.39 -11.63 11.93
C GLY A 262 -19.76 -12.96 12.37
N LYS A 263 -18.60 -12.92 13.06
CA LYS A 263 -17.94 -14.09 13.63
C LYS A 263 -17.09 -13.76 14.87
N PRO A 264 -16.71 -14.73 15.71
CA PRO A 264 -15.84 -14.50 16.85
C PRO A 264 -14.48 -13.90 16.45
N PRO A 265 -13.84 -13.10 17.33
CA PRO A 265 -12.46 -12.66 17.12
C PRO A 265 -11.52 -13.85 16.87
N VAL A 266 -10.66 -13.74 15.85
CA VAL A 266 -9.76 -14.85 15.44
C VAL A 266 -8.71 -15.15 16.51
N GLY A 267 -8.22 -14.13 17.22
CA GLY A 267 -7.20 -14.30 18.25
C GLY A 267 -5.88 -14.91 17.71
N GLY A 268 -5.20 -15.69 18.55
CA GLY A 268 -3.88 -16.28 18.26
C GLY A 268 -2.70 -15.45 18.78
N ASP A 269 -1.49 -15.80 18.38
CA ASP A 269 -0.28 -15.02 18.71
C ASP A 269 -0.24 -13.67 17.97
N LEU A 270 0.65 -12.77 18.40
CA LEU A 270 0.83 -11.44 17.81
C LEU A 270 2.00 -11.35 16.83
N GLN A 271 2.62 -12.48 16.44
CA GLN A 271 3.66 -12.54 15.42
C GLN A 271 3.01 -12.40 14.03
N LEU A 272 2.64 -11.16 13.72
CA LEU A 272 1.91 -10.76 12.53
C LEU A 272 2.76 -9.83 11.66
N PRO A 273 2.60 -9.87 10.33
CA PRO A 273 3.34 -8.97 9.46
C PRO A 273 3.03 -7.51 9.75
N ASP A 274 4.06 -6.66 9.82
CA ASP A 274 3.92 -5.22 10.08
C ASP A 274 4.83 -4.42 9.13
N THR A 275 4.60 -3.11 9.07
CA THR A 275 5.30 -2.23 8.12
C THR A 275 6.77 -2.07 8.43
N HIS A 276 7.16 -2.07 9.72
CA HIS A 276 8.54 -1.90 10.20
C HIS A 276 9.29 -0.70 9.59
N GLY A 277 8.58 0.38 9.23
CA GLY A 277 9.14 1.54 8.54
C GLY A 277 9.29 1.38 7.02
N GLY A 278 8.88 0.23 6.49
CA GLY A 278 8.76 -0.06 5.06
C GLY A 278 7.33 0.08 4.55
N ALA A 279 7.05 -0.61 3.45
CA ALA A 279 5.88 -0.36 2.63
C ALA A 279 4.56 -0.99 3.10
N GLY A 280 4.59 -2.04 3.91
CA GLY A 280 3.40 -2.83 4.23
C GLY A 280 3.76 -4.10 5.00
N GLY A 281 2.77 -4.76 5.58
CA GLY A 281 2.96 -6.06 6.23
C GLY A 281 3.13 -7.20 5.21
N ILE A 282 2.22 -7.25 4.23
CA ILE A 282 2.22 -8.24 3.15
C ILE A 282 2.59 -7.58 1.81
N TYR A 283 3.56 -8.20 1.13
CA TYR A 283 4.05 -7.79 -0.19
C TYR A 283 3.24 -8.48 -1.29
N PRO A 284 3.22 -7.91 -2.51
CA PRO A 284 2.51 -8.51 -3.62
C PRO A 284 3.05 -9.90 -3.99
N GLU A 285 2.16 -10.70 -4.53
CA GLU A 285 2.38 -12.11 -4.83
C GLU A 285 3.06 -12.36 -6.18
N CYS A 286 3.07 -11.38 -7.08
CA CYS A 286 3.68 -11.51 -8.40
C CYS A 286 5.03 -10.77 -8.48
N GLU A 287 5.90 -11.27 -9.35
CA GLU A 287 7.21 -10.69 -9.59
C GLU A 287 7.56 -10.66 -11.09
N ARG A 288 8.30 -9.62 -11.50
CA ARG A 288 9.02 -9.57 -12.77
C ARG A 288 10.49 -9.27 -12.50
N ARG A 289 11.38 -9.96 -13.22
CA ARG A 289 12.84 -9.84 -13.06
C ARG A 289 13.47 -9.40 -14.37
N PHE A 290 14.21 -8.30 -14.34
CA PHE A 290 14.92 -7.74 -15.49
C PHE A 290 16.39 -7.48 -15.11
N GLY A 291 17.24 -8.49 -15.27
CA GLY A 291 18.60 -8.44 -14.72
C GLY A 291 18.55 -8.29 -13.19
N GLY A 292 19.29 -7.33 -12.64
CA GLY A 292 19.29 -7.02 -11.21
C GLY A 292 18.12 -6.17 -10.70
N ILE A 293 17.02 -6.02 -11.46
CA ILE A 293 15.81 -5.32 -11.02
C ILE A 293 14.69 -6.33 -10.81
N HIS A 294 14.12 -6.34 -9.61
CA HIS A 294 13.01 -7.21 -9.23
C HIS A 294 11.81 -6.33 -8.87
N VAL A 295 10.74 -6.42 -9.66
CA VAL A 295 9.51 -5.64 -9.46
C VAL A 295 8.43 -6.55 -8.89
N LEU A 296 8.01 -6.26 -7.66
CA LEU A 296 6.89 -6.91 -6.99
C LEU A 296 5.60 -6.15 -7.27
N TYR A 297 4.55 -6.86 -7.67
CA TYR A 297 3.29 -6.25 -8.09
C TYR A 297 2.09 -7.18 -7.82
N ALA A 298 0.91 -6.60 -7.60
CA ALA A 298 -0.31 -7.37 -7.35
C ALA A 298 -0.89 -7.92 -8.66
N ALA A 299 -1.56 -9.08 -8.62
CA ALA A 299 -2.15 -9.68 -9.82
C ALA A 299 -3.19 -8.79 -10.52
N ASN A 300 -3.79 -7.84 -9.80
CA ASN A 300 -4.78 -6.89 -10.32
C ASN A 300 -4.16 -5.69 -11.06
N GLN A 301 -2.83 -5.60 -11.17
CA GLN A 301 -2.16 -4.50 -11.85
C GLN A 301 -2.47 -4.50 -13.36
N PRO A 302 -2.72 -3.32 -13.97
CA PRO A 302 -3.04 -3.24 -15.39
C PRO A 302 -1.93 -3.79 -16.29
N THR A 303 -2.27 -4.58 -17.30
CA THR A 303 -1.29 -5.15 -18.24
C THR A 303 -0.42 -4.08 -18.91
N SER A 304 -0.99 -2.92 -19.22
CA SER A 304 -0.25 -1.79 -19.81
C SER A 304 0.84 -1.24 -18.90
N VAL A 305 0.62 -1.28 -17.58
CA VAL A 305 1.63 -0.88 -16.59
C VAL A 305 2.77 -1.90 -16.56
N LEU A 306 2.45 -3.20 -16.59
CA LEU A 306 3.47 -4.25 -16.60
C LEU A 306 4.33 -4.22 -17.86
N GLN A 307 3.70 -4.02 -19.03
CA GLN A 307 4.40 -3.84 -20.31
C GLN A 307 5.34 -2.62 -20.27
N LEU A 308 4.86 -1.50 -19.74
CA LEU A 308 5.68 -0.30 -19.58
C LEU A 308 6.94 -0.58 -18.75
N VAL A 309 6.77 -1.23 -17.59
CA VAL A 309 7.87 -1.55 -16.68
C VAL A 309 8.91 -2.45 -17.36
N GLU A 310 8.45 -3.50 -18.06
CA GLU A 310 9.29 -4.44 -18.79
C GLU A 310 10.09 -3.77 -19.90
N GLU A 311 9.48 -2.83 -20.62
CA GLU A 311 10.14 -2.14 -21.72
C GLU A 311 11.07 -1.01 -21.26
N GLU A 312 10.66 -0.20 -20.29
CA GLU A 312 11.33 1.07 -20.00
C GLU A 312 12.36 1.00 -18.87
N TYR A 313 12.18 0.15 -17.85
CA TYR A 313 13.12 0.12 -16.72
C TYR A 313 14.55 -0.27 -17.15
N PRO A 314 14.77 -1.28 -18.00
CA PRO A 314 16.11 -1.59 -18.49
C PRO A 314 16.74 -0.44 -19.28
N LYS A 315 15.96 0.26 -20.12
CA LYS A 315 16.42 1.41 -20.92
C LYS A 315 16.82 2.58 -20.04
N ILE A 316 16.00 2.89 -19.03
CA ILE A 316 16.26 3.96 -18.07
C ILE A 316 17.50 3.64 -17.23
N ARG A 317 17.61 2.41 -16.70
CA ARG A 317 18.80 1.96 -15.98
C ARG A 317 20.06 2.14 -16.82
N GLN A 318 20.05 1.66 -18.06
CA GLN A 318 21.19 1.81 -18.95
C GLN A 318 21.53 3.29 -19.18
N ARG A 319 20.53 4.11 -19.48
CA ARG A 319 20.72 5.55 -19.74
C ARG A 319 21.31 6.28 -18.54
N ILE A 320 20.84 5.99 -17.33
CA ILE A 320 21.36 6.61 -16.11
C ILE A 320 22.81 6.18 -15.88
N LEU A 321 23.15 4.90 -16.09
CA LEU A 321 24.53 4.41 -15.95
C LEU A 321 25.48 4.95 -17.03
N GLU A 322 24.98 5.31 -18.21
CA GLU A 322 25.74 6.05 -19.23
C GLU A 322 26.07 7.49 -18.75
N TRP A 323 25.15 8.13 -18.02
CA TRP A 323 25.35 9.48 -17.48
C TRP A 323 26.17 9.51 -16.19
N LEU A 324 26.01 8.49 -15.35
CA LEU A 324 26.69 8.30 -14.08
C LEU A 324 27.19 6.86 -14.03
N PRO A 325 28.40 6.58 -14.54
CA PRO A 325 28.99 5.26 -14.42
C PRO A 325 29.18 4.90 -12.94
N SER A 326 28.34 3.99 -12.44
CA SER A 326 28.32 3.58 -11.03
C SER A 326 28.56 2.08 -10.90
N PRO A 327 29.26 1.62 -9.85
CA PRO A 327 29.26 0.22 -9.49
C PRO A 327 27.88 -0.15 -8.90
N VAL A 328 27.11 -0.96 -9.62
CA VAL A 328 25.85 -1.52 -9.12
C VAL A 328 26.16 -2.92 -8.56
N PRO A 329 25.69 -3.27 -7.33
CA PRO A 329 25.82 -4.63 -6.82
C PRO A 329 25.25 -5.64 -7.81
N GLU A 330 26.04 -6.65 -8.19
CA GLU A 330 25.57 -7.75 -9.05
C GLU A 330 24.87 -8.84 -8.24
N ASP A 331 25.13 -8.86 -6.94
CA ASP A 331 24.74 -9.89 -5.98
C ASP A 331 23.56 -9.49 -5.09
N GLU A 332 23.00 -8.28 -5.23
CA GLU A 332 21.76 -7.87 -4.55
C GLU A 332 20.82 -7.19 -5.55
N PRO A 333 19.60 -7.72 -5.76
CA PRO A 333 18.66 -7.10 -6.69
C PRO A 333 18.08 -5.80 -6.13
N LEU A 334 17.96 -4.78 -6.97
CA LEU A 334 17.11 -3.63 -6.66
C LEU A 334 15.65 -4.09 -6.63
N ARG A 335 15.08 -4.10 -5.44
CA ARG A 335 13.68 -4.48 -5.22
C ARG A 335 12.77 -3.26 -5.28
N ILE A 336 11.78 -3.33 -6.14
CA ILE A 336 10.79 -2.28 -6.37
C ILE A 336 9.41 -2.83 -6.03
N LEU A 337 8.78 -2.26 -5.02
CA LEU A 337 7.37 -2.48 -4.76
C LEU A 337 6.54 -1.55 -5.66
N PHE A 338 5.70 -2.14 -6.50
CA PHE A 338 4.77 -1.38 -7.33
C PHE A 338 3.40 -1.27 -6.63
N GLY A 339 3.17 -0.12 -6.02
CA GLY A 339 1.92 0.24 -5.34
C GLY A 339 0.94 0.95 -6.27
N ALA A 340 -0.34 0.57 -6.14
CA ALA A 340 -1.43 1.18 -6.89
C ALA A 340 -1.85 2.53 -6.30
N GLY A 341 -1.42 3.68 -6.81
CA GLY A 341 -1.87 4.96 -6.22
C GLY A 341 -1.40 6.20 -6.93
N THR A 342 -1.60 7.35 -6.27
CA THR A 342 -0.96 8.63 -6.61
C THR A 342 -0.20 9.14 -5.40
N GLY A 343 1.10 8.84 -5.29
CA GLY A 343 1.86 9.13 -4.06
C GLY A 343 3.35 9.40 -4.21
N GLY A 344 3.94 9.21 -5.40
CA GLY A 344 5.39 9.36 -5.59
C GLY A 344 6.14 8.07 -5.28
N GLY A 345 7.41 8.18 -4.90
CA GLY A 345 8.25 7.05 -4.48
C GLY A 345 8.55 7.06 -2.99
N TRP A 346 9.11 5.97 -2.50
CA TRP A 346 9.74 5.93 -1.18
C TRP A 346 10.92 4.95 -1.20
N ALA A 347 11.94 5.23 -0.37
CA ALA A 347 13.08 4.34 -0.18
C ALA A 347 13.17 3.91 1.29
N VAL A 348 13.32 2.61 1.52
CA VAL A 348 13.44 2.04 2.86
C VAL A 348 14.90 1.81 3.19
N ASN A 349 15.42 2.63 4.10
CA ASN A 349 16.83 2.62 4.53
C ASN A 349 17.04 2.14 5.98
N ALA A 350 15.95 1.77 6.65
CA ALA A 350 15.94 1.36 8.05
C ALA A 350 16.46 -0.07 8.26
N PHE A 351 16.51 -0.91 7.22
CA PHE A 351 16.91 -2.32 7.30
C PHE A 351 17.42 -2.84 5.96
N TYR A 352 18.02 -4.04 5.97
CA TYR A 352 18.47 -4.77 4.78
C TYR A 352 17.60 -6.00 4.47
N PRO A 353 17.54 -6.50 3.23
CA PRO A 353 17.94 -5.79 2.02
C PRO A 353 17.03 -4.59 1.80
N LYS A 354 17.60 -3.54 1.22
CA LYS A 354 16.90 -2.30 0.93
C LYS A 354 15.76 -2.55 -0.05
N GLU A 355 14.75 -1.70 0.00
CA GLU A 355 13.66 -1.73 -0.95
C GLU A 355 13.20 -0.33 -1.27
N ASN A 356 12.76 -0.15 -2.51
CA ASN A 356 12.16 1.09 -2.97
C ASN A 356 10.74 0.81 -3.42
N GLY A 357 9.94 1.86 -3.48
CA GLY A 357 8.54 1.79 -3.80
C GLY A 357 8.11 2.84 -4.79
N ILE A 358 7.10 2.51 -5.58
CA ILE A 358 6.53 3.39 -6.60
C ILE A 358 5.02 3.39 -6.45
N ILE A 359 4.43 4.58 -6.28
CA ILE A 359 3.00 4.81 -6.19
C ILE A 359 2.57 5.70 -7.36
N SER A 360 2.20 5.08 -8.49
CA SER A 360 1.71 5.83 -9.65
C SER A 360 0.76 5.03 -10.54
N TYR A 361 -0.24 5.72 -11.08
CA TYR A 361 -1.09 5.26 -12.18
C TYR A 361 -0.68 5.80 -13.55
N GLU A 362 0.25 6.76 -13.59
CA GLU A 362 0.59 7.50 -14.80
C GLU A 362 1.95 7.09 -15.34
N LEU A 363 2.04 6.88 -16.65
CA LEU A 363 3.26 6.49 -17.35
C LEU A 363 4.47 7.34 -16.93
N ALA A 364 4.32 8.66 -16.97
CA ALA A 364 5.37 9.60 -16.58
C ALA A 364 5.78 9.43 -15.12
N GLY A 365 4.81 9.24 -14.22
CA GLY A 365 5.10 8.98 -12.81
C GLY A 365 5.89 7.69 -12.63
N ILE A 366 5.46 6.60 -13.27
CA ILE A 366 6.12 5.29 -13.19
C ILE A 366 7.59 5.36 -13.61
N VAL A 367 7.87 5.94 -14.79
CA VAL A 367 9.26 6.03 -15.30
C VAL A 367 10.10 7.05 -14.52
N GLY A 368 9.50 8.17 -14.11
CA GLY A 368 10.19 9.23 -13.38
C GLY A 368 10.56 8.81 -11.97
N ILE A 369 9.64 8.16 -11.25
CA ILE A 369 9.89 7.66 -9.90
C ILE A 369 10.92 6.53 -9.97
N PHE A 370 10.84 5.61 -10.92
CA PHE A 370 11.89 4.60 -11.08
C PHE A 370 13.29 5.22 -11.25
N ALA A 371 13.41 6.26 -12.09
CA ALA A 371 14.66 6.97 -12.27
C ALA A 371 15.18 7.61 -10.96
N HIS A 372 14.27 8.18 -10.17
CA HIS A 372 14.55 8.73 -8.84
C HIS A 372 15.10 7.64 -7.91
N GLU A 373 14.33 6.57 -7.74
CA GLU A 373 14.62 5.48 -6.82
C GLU A 373 15.90 4.73 -7.22
N PHE A 374 16.14 4.53 -8.51
CA PHE A 374 17.38 3.94 -8.99
C PHE A 374 18.58 4.83 -8.68
N ALA A 375 18.46 6.15 -8.84
CA ALA A 375 19.56 7.07 -8.57
C ALA A 375 19.96 7.15 -7.08
N HIS A 376 19.05 6.87 -6.14
CA HIS A 376 19.40 6.80 -4.72
C HIS A 376 20.47 5.76 -4.40
N ILE A 377 20.50 4.64 -5.13
CA ILE A 377 21.48 3.57 -4.89
C ILE A 377 22.78 3.74 -5.69
N LEU A 378 22.88 4.79 -6.51
CA LEU A 378 24.05 5.03 -7.33
C LEU A 378 25.12 5.83 -6.60
N SER A 379 26.35 5.63 -7.02
CA SER A 379 27.52 6.36 -6.53
C SER A 379 28.36 6.84 -7.71
N GLY A 380 29.36 7.66 -7.46
CA GLY A 380 30.27 8.07 -8.52
C GLY A 380 31.14 6.90 -9.04
N PRO A 381 31.87 7.12 -10.14
CA PRO A 381 32.73 6.10 -10.71
C PRO A 381 33.84 5.68 -9.75
N ARG A 382 34.34 4.45 -9.92
CA ARG A 382 35.53 3.98 -9.20
C ARG A 382 36.80 4.62 -9.79
N ASN A 383 37.72 5.01 -8.93
CA ASN A 383 39.06 5.40 -9.33
C ASN A 383 39.92 4.16 -9.69
N ALA A 384 41.17 4.37 -10.10
CA ALA A 384 42.09 3.29 -10.46
C ALA A 384 42.45 2.35 -9.28
N ALA A 385 42.25 2.78 -8.04
CA ALA A 385 42.44 1.97 -6.83
C ALA A 385 41.18 1.21 -6.41
N GLY A 386 40.05 1.42 -7.11
CA GLY A 386 38.76 0.81 -6.79
C GLY A 386 37.90 1.64 -5.83
N ASP A 387 38.36 2.80 -5.36
CA ASP A 387 37.58 3.65 -4.45
C ASP A 387 36.47 4.37 -5.21
N VAL A 388 35.30 4.45 -4.59
CA VAL A 388 34.10 5.04 -5.16
C VAL A 388 34.10 6.56 -4.94
N ALA A 389 33.99 7.35 -6.02
CA ALA A 389 33.80 8.79 -5.93
C ALA A 389 32.39 9.14 -5.43
N ALA A 390 32.24 10.26 -4.72
CA ALA A 390 30.93 10.77 -4.25
C ALA A 390 30.08 9.71 -3.52
N ASN A 391 30.71 8.80 -2.79
CA ASN A 391 30.01 7.86 -1.94
C ASN A 391 29.43 8.62 -0.75
N TRP A 392 28.10 8.67 -0.64
CA TRP A 392 27.45 9.27 0.52
C TRP A 392 27.69 8.40 1.74
N PHE A 393 27.96 9.00 2.90
CA PHE A 393 28.38 8.25 4.09
C PHE A 393 27.26 7.32 4.62
N ASP A 394 25.99 7.61 4.33
CA ASP A 394 24.86 6.71 4.67
C ASP A 394 24.52 5.70 3.55
N GLY A 395 25.32 5.67 2.47
CA GLY A 395 25.22 4.69 1.38
C GLY A 395 24.11 4.93 0.34
N ASN A 396 23.22 5.91 0.53
CA ASN A 396 22.29 6.38 -0.51
C ASN A 396 22.50 7.87 -0.81
N GLN A 397 22.25 8.29 -2.04
CA GLN A 397 22.29 9.70 -2.43
C GLN A 397 21.04 10.45 -1.94
N GLY A 398 21.16 11.76 -1.73
CA GLY A 398 20.03 12.60 -1.29
C GLY A 398 19.00 12.92 -2.37
N GLU A 399 17.84 13.43 -1.95
CA GLU A 399 16.68 13.78 -2.81
C GLU A 399 17.04 14.67 -4.01
N ALA A 400 17.94 15.64 -3.84
CA ALA A 400 18.34 16.53 -4.93
C ALA A 400 19.11 15.80 -6.04
N HIS A 401 19.91 14.80 -5.67
CA HIS A 401 20.61 13.94 -6.63
C HIS A 401 19.60 13.08 -7.40
N ALA A 402 18.73 12.38 -6.69
CA ALA A 402 17.72 11.51 -7.30
C ALA A 402 16.73 12.31 -8.18
N GLY A 403 16.29 13.47 -7.70
CA GLY A 403 15.42 14.40 -8.41
C GLY A 403 16.01 14.93 -9.73
N PHE A 404 17.33 15.12 -9.80
CA PHE A 404 18.00 15.49 -11.06
C PHE A 404 17.82 14.42 -12.14
N PHE A 405 18.01 13.14 -11.80
CA PHE A 405 17.84 12.04 -12.75
C PHE A 405 16.38 11.81 -13.13
N GLN A 406 15.46 11.93 -12.16
CA GLN A 406 14.03 11.93 -12.44
C GLN A 406 13.66 13.00 -13.46
N GLY A 407 14.07 14.26 -13.24
CA GLY A 407 13.78 15.35 -14.17
C GLY A 407 14.36 15.12 -15.56
N ARG A 408 15.60 14.64 -15.64
CA ARG A 408 16.28 14.37 -16.91
C ARG A 408 15.65 13.23 -17.71
N ILE A 409 15.21 12.16 -17.04
CA ILE A 409 14.44 11.08 -17.68
C ILE A 409 13.10 11.64 -18.14
N LEU A 410 12.34 12.32 -17.29
CA LEU A 410 11.05 12.90 -17.66
C LEU A 410 11.13 13.84 -18.87
N ALA A 411 12.15 14.69 -18.95
CA ALA A 411 12.40 15.56 -20.09
C ALA A 411 12.54 14.82 -21.44
N SER A 412 12.90 13.53 -21.40
CA SER A 412 13.01 12.65 -22.57
C SER A 412 11.67 12.05 -23.00
N TYR A 413 10.64 12.07 -22.15
CA TYR A 413 9.29 11.57 -22.42
C TYR A 413 8.24 12.67 -22.60
N THR A 414 8.58 13.92 -22.32
CA THR A 414 7.65 15.05 -22.47
C THR A 414 8.31 16.28 -23.06
N ASP A 415 7.56 17.00 -23.88
CA ASP A 415 7.90 18.36 -24.34
C ASP A 415 7.51 19.44 -23.33
N ASN A 416 7.05 19.07 -22.13
CA ASN A 416 6.67 20.03 -21.10
C ASN A 416 7.89 20.91 -20.71
N PRO A 417 7.85 22.23 -20.99
CA PRO A 417 8.95 23.13 -20.68
C PRO A 417 9.26 23.20 -19.19
N SER A 418 8.27 23.00 -18.30
CA SER A 418 8.48 23.05 -16.84
C SER A 418 9.38 21.92 -16.33
N MET A 419 9.54 20.85 -17.12
CA MET A 419 10.41 19.70 -16.82
C MET A 419 11.79 19.81 -17.52
N ARG A 420 11.95 20.77 -18.44
CA ARG A 420 13.18 21.03 -19.19
C ARG A 420 13.92 22.28 -18.70
N ASP A 421 13.19 23.28 -18.20
CA ASP A 421 13.70 24.58 -17.75
C ASP A 421 13.75 24.69 -16.21
N CYS A 422 14.29 23.68 -15.51
CA CYS A 422 14.38 23.65 -14.05
C CYS A 422 15.23 24.79 -13.42
N ASN A 423 15.89 25.61 -14.25
CA ASN A 423 16.75 26.73 -13.85
C ASN A 423 16.13 28.11 -14.09
N LYS A 424 14.88 28.21 -14.54
CA LYS A 424 14.17 29.51 -14.56
C LYS A 424 13.55 29.74 -13.18
N ILE A 425 14.23 30.55 -12.38
CA ILE A 425 13.70 31.15 -11.14
C ILE A 425 12.65 32.19 -11.51
#